data_AF-A0A212CGX1-F1
#
_entry.id   AF-A0A212CGX1-F1
#
_cell.length_a   1.000
_cell.length_b   1.000
_cell.length_c   1.000
_cell.angle_alpha   90.00
_cell.angle_beta   90.00
_cell.angle_gamma   90.00
#
_symmetry.space_group_name_H-M   'P 1'
#
loop_
_entity.id
_entity.type
_entity.pdbx_description
1 polymer ?
#
loop_
_entity_poly.entity_id
_entity_poly.type
_entity_poly.pdbx_seq_one_letter_code
_entity_poly.pdbx_strand_id
1 'polypeptide(L)'
;MNWGIFEGLLSGANKYSTAFGRIWLSLVFIFRVLVYLVTAERVWSDDHKDFDCDTRQPGCSNVCFDEFFPVSHVRLWALQLILVTCPSLLVVMHVAYRQAREKKHQEAIGKDGGRLYLDPSKKRGGLWWTYVCSLVFKAGVDATFLYVFHSIYPRYTLPRVVKCHADPCPNVVDCFISKPEEKNIFTLFMVITALICIALNLVELAYLVSKRCRECLAARKARSENLDHRLDWVTASSKHGDLLSGDLIFLGSDVPPPLLPDHPQDHVKKTMQGRVSMNWAFLRDVLSGVNKYSTALGRIWLSVVFIFRVLVYVVAAEEVWDDEQKDFVCNTKQPGCPNVCYDQFFPVSHVRLWALQLILVTCPSLFVVMHVAYRQERERKHRRKHGPHAPSLYDNPDKKRGGLWWTYLLSLLFKAAVDVGFLYVFHRLYKDYNMPRVVACSESPCPHTVDCYISRPTEKKIFTYFMVATAVLCILLNLCEVSYLVGKRCLEILGPRPRGSRRRPHLPETCPPYALSPGEHPQDGNSVLMKAEMTTVDAGGFP
;
A
#
# COMPACT_ATOMS: atom_id res chain seq x y z
N MET A 1 -3.38 -16.66 -4.72
CA MET A 1 -3.53 -16.07 -3.38
C MET A 1 -4.84 -15.26 -3.34
N ASN A 2 -5.75 -15.48 -2.39
CA ASN A 2 -7.04 -14.79 -2.34
C ASN A 2 -6.86 -13.34 -1.82
N TRP A 3 -6.74 -12.39 -2.74
CA TRP A 3 -6.55 -10.96 -2.46
C TRP A 3 -7.62 -10.34 -1.55
N GLY A 4 -8.87 -10.84 -1.60
CA GLY A 4 -9.97 -10.34 -0.76
C GLY A 4 -9.78 -10.60 0.74
N ILE A 5 -9.06 -11.66 1.12
CA ILE A 5 -8.71 -11.94 2.52
C ILE A 5 -7.66 -10.93 3.00
N PHE A 6 -6.68 -10.64 2.15
CA PHE A 6 -5.62 -9.66 2.45
C PHE A 6 -6.17 -8.23 2.54
N GLU A 7 -7.11 -7.86 1.67
CA GLU A 7 -7.82 -6.57 1.71
C GLU A 7 -8.70 -6.42 2.97
N GLY A 8 -9.41 -7.49 3.36
CA GLY A 8 -10.15 -7.56 4.62
C GLY A 8 -9.25 -7.40 5.85
N LEU A 9 -8.10 -8.07 5.85
CA LEU A 9 -7.08 -8.00 6.90
C LEU A 9 -6.43 -6.62 7.00
N LEU A 10 -6.09 -6.00 5.87
CA LEU A 10 -5.52 -4.66 5.83
C LEU A 10 -6.54 -3.61 6.28
N SER A 11 -7.80 -3.70 5.88
CA SER A 11 -8.84 -2.72 6.28
C SER A 11 -9.21 -2.83 7.78
N GLY A 12 -9.22 -4.05 8.32
CA GLY A 12 -9.51 -4.34 9.72
C GLY A 12 -8.42 -3.89 10.68
N ALA A 13 -7.15 -4.21 10.37
CA ALA A 13 -5.98 -3.79 11.16
C ALA A 13 -5.87 -2.27 11.22
N ASN A 14 -6.19 -1.64 10.08
CA ASN A 14 -6.04 -0.21 9.92
C ASN A 14 -7.08 0.60 10.66
N LYS A 15 -8.27 0.07 10.98
CA LYS A 15 -9.39 0.85 11.55
C LYS A 15 -9.01 1.65 12.82
N TYR A 16 -7.98 1.21 13.55
CA TYR A 16 -7.55 1.78 14.83
C TYR A 16 -6.15 2.43 14.82
N SER A 17 -5.38 2.39 13.73
CA SER A 17 -4.05 3.04 13.62
C SER A 17 -4.15 4.56 13.37
N THR A 18 -3.08 5.32 13.63
CA THR A 18 -3.00 6.74 13.25
C THR A 18 -3.25 6.90 11.75
N ALA A 19 -3.93 7.97 11.30
CA ALA A 19 -4.29 8.13 9.89
C ALA A 19 -3.09 8.06 8.93
N PHE A 20 -1.91 8.51 9.40
CA PHE A 20 -0.67 8.52 8.65
C PHE A 20 0.01 7.14 8.64
N GLY A 21 0.24 6.51 9.80
CA GLY A 21 0.87 5.17 9.89
C GLY A 21 0.05 4.09 9.19
N ARG A 22 -1.28 4.17 9.30
CA ARG A 22 -2.27 3.31 8.62
C ARG A 22 -2.05 3.17 7.12
N ILE A 23 -1.88 4.30 6.44
CA ILE A 23 -1.81 4.34 4.98
C ILE A 23 -0.40 3.97 4.52
N TRP A 24 0.63 4.50 5.19
CA TRP A 24 2.02 4.28 4.80
C TRP A 24 2.52 2.88 5.13
N LEU A 25 2.23 2.34 6.32
CA LEU A 25 2.62 0.97 6.67
C LEU A 25 1.91 -0.05 5.77
N SER A 26 0.63 0.16 5.47
CA SER A 26 -0.09 -0.69 4.53
C SER A 26 0.46 -0.61 3.12
N LEU A 27 0.77 0.59 2.63
CA LEU A 27 1.29 0.77 1.27
C LEU A 27 2.69 0.17 1.12
N VAL A 28 3.60 0.46 2.05
CA VAL A 28 4.96 -0.09 2.01
C VAL A 28 4.93 -1.60 2.17
N PHE A 29 4.04 -2.13 3.02
CA PHE A 29 3.86 -3.56 3.16
C PHE A 29 3.32 -4.23 1.88
N ILE A 30 2.29 -3.65 1.24
CA ILE A 30 1.77 -4.13 -0.05
C ILE A 30 2.88 -4.10 -1.10
N PHE A 31 3.60 -2.98 -1.21
CA PHE A 31 4.72 -2.83 -2.14
C PHE A 31 5.76 -3.93 -1.92
N ARG A 32 6.15 -4.19 -0.67
CA ARG A 32 7.11 -5.23 -0.32
C ARG A 32 6.63 -6.64 -0.67
N VAL A 33 5.36 -6.94 -0.44
CA VAL A 33 4.77 -8.22 -0.85
C VAL A 33 4.73 -8.36 -2.38
N LEU A 34 4.37 -7.30 -3.11
CA LEU A 34 4.36 -7.30 -4.57
C LEU A 34 5.76 -7.52 -5.15
N VAL A 35 6.77 -6.80 -4.65
CA VAL A 35 8.18 -6.98 -5.05
C VAL A 35 8.64 -8.39 -4.73
N TYR A 36 8.35 -8.90 -3.53
CA TYR A 36 8.67 -10.29 -3.16
C TYR A 36 8.03 -11.30 -4.12
N LEU A 37 6.74 -11.17 -4.46
CA LEU A 37 6.07 -12.12 -5.35
C LEU A 37 6.67 -12.15 -6.75
N VAL A 38 6.98 -10.99 -7.32
CA VAL A 38 7.57 -10.90 -8.67
C VAL A 38 9.00 -11.46 -8.69
N THR A 39 9.71 -11.35 -7.58
CA THR A 39 11.13 -11.71 -7.53
C THR A 39 11.34 -13.16 -7.04
N ALA A 40 10.57 -13.63 -6.07
CA ALA A 40 10.70 -14.95 -5.46
C ALA A 40 10.60 -16.11 -6.47
N GLU A 41 9.63 -16.07 -7.38
CA GLU A 41 9.38 -17.16 -8.33
C GLU A 41 10.32 -17.12 -9.54
N ARG A 42 10.97 -15.99 -9.85
CA ARG A 42 11.72 -15.83 -11.12
C ARG A 42 13.20 -15.55 -10.92
N VAL A 43 13.58 -14.81 -9.89
CA VAL A 43 14.99 -14.40 -9.66
C VAL A 43 15.77 -15.51 -8.97
N TRP A 44 15.14 -16.21 -8.01
CA TRP A 44 15.82 -17.21 -7.18
C TRP A 44 15.31 -18.65 -7.36
N SER A 45 14.35 -18.88 -8.27
CA SER A 45 13.79 -20.23 -8.47
C SER A 45 14.76 -21.20 -9.14
N ASP A 46 15.67 -20.69 -9.98
CA ASP A 46 16.63 -21.50 -10.74
C ASP A 46 18.05 -21.45 -10.14
N ASP A 47 18.23 -20.87 -8.94
CA ASP A 47 19.55 -20.68 -8.32
C ASP A 47 20.36 -21.96 -8.18
N HIS A 48 19.71 -23.08 -7.87
CA HIS A 48 20.39 -24.37 -7.77
C HIS A 48 20.73 -24.96 -9.14
N LYS A 49 19.94 -24.68 -10.19
CA LYS A 49 20.20 -25.22 -11.53
C LYS A 49 21.31 -24.46 -12.25
N ASP A 50 21.39 -23.16 -12.01
CA ASP A 50 22.33 -22.27 -12.68
C ASP A 50 23.63 -22.06 -11.87
N PHE A 51 23.79 -22.74 -10.72
CA PHE A 51 25.01 -22.74 -9.94
C PHE A 51 26.00 -23.78 -10.49
N ASP A 52 27.08 -23.29 -11.09
CA ASP A 52 28.05 -24.13 -11.79
C ASP A 52 29.43 -23.98 -11.14
N CYS A 53 30.16 -25.10 -10.98
CA CYS A 53 31.49 -25.12 -10.39
C CYS A 53 32.50 -25.69 -11.39
N ASP A 54 33.72 -25.16 -11.41
CA ASP A 54 34.80 -25.63 -12.30
C ASP A 54 35.36 -26.99 -11.86
N THR A 55 34.52 -28.02 -11.97
CA THR A 55 34.85 -29.40 -11.59
C THR A 55 33.87 -30.37 -12.21
N ARG A 56 34.35 -31.57 -12.53
CA ARG A 56 33.49 -32.69 -12.97
C ARG A 56 33.12 -33.66 -11.84
N GLN A 57 33.55 -33.34 -10.62
CA GLN A 57 33.30 -34.19 -9.46
C GLN A 57 31.80 -34.20 -9.11
N PRO A 58 31.13 -35.37 -9.16
CA PRO A 58 29.72 -35.44 -8.83
C PRO A 58 29.47 -35.06 -7.37
N GLY A 59 28.41 -34.32 -7.12
CA GLY A 59 28.01 -33.86 -5.78
C GLY A 59 28.74 -32.62 -5.26
N CYS A 60 29.89 -32.22 -5.84
CA CYS A 60 30.62 -31.03 -5.40
C CYS A 60 29.77 -29.75 -5.54
N SER A 61 29.11 -29.52 -6.70
CA SER A 61 28.23 -28.34 -6.88
C SER A 61 27.10 -28.27 -5.84
N ASN A 62 26.48 -29.42 -5.50
CA ASN A 62 25.40 -29.47 -4.52
C ASN A 62 25.88 -29.10 -3.10
N VAL A 63 27.04 -29.61 -2.68
CA VAL A 63 27.58 -29.31 -1.35
C VAL A 63 28.04 -27.86 -1.27
N CYS A 64 28.73 -27.36 -2.30
CA CYS A 64 29.13 -25.97 -2.36
C CYS A 64 27.92 -25.03 -2.36
N PHE A 65 26.84 -25.39 -3.06
CA PHE A 65 25.60 -24.60 -3.03
C PHE A 65 25.02 -24.52 -1.61
N ASP A 66 24.95 -25.65 -0.88
CA ASP A 66 24.44 -25.68 0.49
C ASP A 66 25.32 -24.89 1.48
N GLU A 67 26.64 -24.93 1.29
CA GLU A 67 27.61 -24.17 2.09
C GLU A 67 27.44 -22.65 1.94
N PHE A 68 27.29 -22.16 0.69
CA PHE A 68 27.15 -20.73 0.40
C PHE A 68 25.72 -20.20 0.56
N PHE A 69 24.71 -21.05 0.40
CA PHE A 69 23.30 -20.69 0.50
C PHE A 69 22.57 -21.54 1.56
N PRO A 70 23.00 -21.53 2.83
CA PRO A 70 22.41 -22.36 3.88
C PRO A 70 20.91 -22.05 4.08
N VAL A 71 20.54 -20.78 3.90
CA VAL A 71 19.15 -20.35 3.75
C VAL A 71 19.07 -19.37 2.59
N SER A 72 18.30 -19.72 1.55
CA SER A 72 18.15 -18.84 0.40
C SER A 72 17.55 -17.49 0.78
N HIS A 73 17.95 -16.44 0.05
CA HIS A 73 17.53 -15.06 0.29
C HIS A 73 16.00 -14.93 0.33
N VAL A 74 15.31 -15.57 -0.62
CA VAL A 74 13.85 -15.58 -0.72
C VAL A 74 13.21 -16.17 0.53
N ARG A 75 13.75 -17.29 1.04
CA ARG A 75 13.19 -17.94 2.23
C ARG A 75 13.33 -17.02 3.45
N LEU A 76 14.46 -16.34 3.63
CA LEU A 76 14.64 -15.36 4.70
C LEU A 76 13.62 -14.20 4.58
N TRP A 77 13.45 -13.65 3.38
CA TRP A 77 12.46 -12.58 3.15
C TRP A 77 11.02 -13.04 3.34
N ALA A 78 10.71 -14.28 2.96
CA ALA A 78 9.39 -14.89 3.17
C ALA A 78 9.09 -15.03 4.66
N LEU A 79 10.02 -15.59 5.42
CA LEU A 79 9.91 -15.74 6.88
C LEU A 79 9.75 -14.39 7.57
N GLN A 80 10.53 -13.39 7.15
CA GLN A 80 10.40 -12.03 7.67
C GLN A 80 9.00 -11.45 7.41
N LEU A 81 8.50 -11.54 6.18
CA LEU A 81 7.17 -11.05 5.82
C LEU A 81 6.08 -11.75 6.62
N ILE A 82 6.16 -13.07 6.77
CA ILE A 82 5.22 -13.85 7.58
C ILE A 82 5.25 -13.37 9.03
N LEU A 83 6.42 -13.31 9.67
CA LEU A 83 6.54 -12.92 11.08
C LEU A 83 6.13 -11.47 11.34
N VAL A 84 6.35 -10.55 10.39
CA VAL A 84 5.88 -9.15 10.48
C VAL A 84 4.36 -9.05 10.31
N THR A 85 3.73 -9.96 9.53
CA THR A 85 2.26 -10.00 9.40
C THR A 85 1.57 -10.52 10.65
N CYS A 86 2.13 -11.53 11.33
CA CYS A 86 1.50 -12.19 12.46
C CYS A 86 0.99 -11.21 13.55
N PRO A 87 1.77 -10.23 14.05
CA PRO A 87 1.28 -9.23 15.00
C PRO A 87 0.13 -8.36 14.47
N SER A 88 0.13 -8.06 13.17
CA SER A 88 -0.97 -7.33 12.54
C SER A 88 -2.27 -8.13 12.62
N LEU A 89 -2.18 -9.42 12.30
CA LEU A 89 -3.32 -10.35 12.36
C LEU A 89 -3.81 -10.52 13.80
N LEU A 90 -2.90 -10.64 14.77
CA LEU A 90 -3.24 -10.76 16.19
C LEU A 90 -3.99 -9.52 16.70
N VAL A 91 -3.58 -8.31 16.30
CA VAL A 91 -4.31 -7.08 16.67
C VAL A 91 -5.70 -7.06 16.04
N VAL A 92 -5.84 -7.45 14.76
CA VAL A 92 -7.14 -7.55 14.09
C VAL A 92 -8.05 -8.55 14.82
N MET A 93 -7.51 -9.72 15.13
CA MET A 93 -8.22 -10.79 15.81
C MET A 93 -8.64 -10.36 17.22
N HIS A 94 -7.76 -9.72 17.99
CA HIS A 94 -8.11 -9.21 19.32
C HIS A 94 -9.23 -8.17 19.28
N VAL A 95 -9.23 -7.30 18.26
CA VAL A 95 -10.32 -6.35 18.02
C VAL A 95 -11.62 -7.06 17.64
N ALA A 96 -11.57 -8.00 16.70
CA ALA A 96 -12.74 -8.76 16.26
C ALA A 96 -13.35 -9.58 17.42
N TYR A 97 -12.50 -10.23 18.22
CA TYR A 97 -12.89 -10.94 19.44
C TYR A 97 -13.60 -10.03 20.44
N ARG A 98 -13.04 -8.84 20.72
CA ARG A 98 -13.68 -7.86 21.61
C ARG A 98 -15.04 -7.38 21.08
N GLN A 99 -15.15 -7.10 19.78
CA GLN A 99 -16.41 -6.71 19.16
C GLN A 99 -17.47 -7.83 19.22
N ALA A 100 -17.07 -9.07 18.97
CA ALA A 100 -17.96 -10.23 19.07
C ALA A 100 -18.45 -10.44 20.50
N ARG A 101 -17.56 -10.27 21.49
CA ARG A 101 -17.91 -10.37 22.91
C ARG A 101 -18.85 -9.24 23.36
N GLU A 102 -18.65 -8.02 22.86
CA GLU A 102 -19.54 -6.89 23.14
C GLU A 102 -20.95 -7.12 22.56
N LYS A 103 -21.05 -7.65 21.33
CA LYS A 103 -22.35 -8.04 20.73
C LYS A 103 -23.09 -9.08 21.57
N LYS A 104 -22.41 -10.17 21.95
CA LYS A 104 -22.99 -11.22 22.82
C LYS A 104 -23.48 -10.66 24.15
N HIS A 105 -22.75 -9.71 24.73
CA HIS A 105 -23.14 -9.07 25.99
C HIS A 105 -24.37 -8.16 25.82
N GLN A 106 -24.47 -7.43 24.69
CA GLN A 106 -25.65 -6.62 24.36
C GLN A 106 -26.89 -7.49 24.10
N GLU A 107 -26.71 -8.66 23.49
CA GLU A 107 -27.77 -9.65 23.29
C GLU A 107 -28.26 -10.24 24.63
N ALA A 108 -27.36 -10.41 25.61
CA ALA A 108 -27.69 -10.98 26.92
C ALA A 108 -28.38 -10.01 27.91
N ILE A 109 -27.98 -8.72 27.95
CA ILE A 109 -28.53 -7.73 28.91
C ILE A 109 -29.68 -6.90 28.30
N GLY A 110 -29.92 -7.02 27.00
CA GLY A 110 -30.87 -6.18 26.27
C GLY A 110 -30.29 -4.80 25.93
N LYS A 111 -30.95 -4.07 25.01
CA LYS A 111 -30.44 -2.81 24.44
C LYS A 111 -30.21 -1.69 25.48
N ASP A 112 -30.83 -1.79 26.65
CA ASP A 112 -30.72 -0.83 27.76
C ASP A 112 -29.61 -1.20 28.77
N GLY A 113 -28.96 -2.35 28.59
CA GLY A 113 -27.79 -2.76 29.37
C GLY A 113 -26.54 -1.96 29.01
N GLY A 114 -25.87 -1.41 30.04
CA GLY A 114 -24.61 -0.66 29.88
C GLY A 114 -23.54 -1.43 29.08
N ARG A 115 -22.67 -0.69 28.37
CA ARG A 115 -21.59 -1.31 27.57
C ARG A 115 -20.53 -1.94 28.49
N LEU A 116 -20.16 -3.20 28.22
CA LEU A 116 -19.09 -3.93 28.91
C LEU A 116 -17.71 -3.23 28.81
N TYR A 117 -17.48 -2.48 27.74
CA TYR A 117 -16.31 -1.62 27.58
C TYR A 117 -16.76 -0.16 27.41
N LEU A 118 -16.36 0.71 28.34
CA LEU A 118 -16.51 2.15 28.19
C LEU A 118 -15.65 2.62 26.99
N ASP A 119 -16.31 3.01 25.90
CA ASP A 119 -15.74 3.44 24.61
C ASP A 119 -14.87 2.38 23.85
N PRO A 120 -15.46 1.49 23.02
CA PRO A 120 -14.70 0.61 22.09
C PRO A 120 -13.89 1.36 21.01
N SER A 121 -13.98 2.70 20.99
CA SER A 121 -13.38 3.59 19.99
C SER A 121 -12.12 4.31 20.46
N LYS A 122 -11.90 4.40 21.78
CA LYS A 122 -10.70 5.05 22.33
C LYS A 122 -9.64 3.99 22.62
N LYS A 123 -8.39 4.26 22.23
CA LYS A 123 -7.22 3.42 22.59
C LYS A 123 -6.97 3.50 24.10
N ARG A 124 -7.79 2.86 24.92
CA ARG A 124 -7.70 2.89 26.39
C ARG A 124 -7.61 1.47 26.94
N GLY A 125 -6.77 1.28 27.96
CA GLY A 125 -6.54 -0.03 28.59
C GLY A 125 -5.80 -1.02 27.68
N GLY A 126 -6.20 -2.30 27.74
CA GLY A 126 -5.49 -3.41 27.10
C GLY A 126 -5.29 -3.28 25.58
N LEU A 127 -6.22 -2.67 24.83
CA LEU A 127 -6.09 -2.52 23.37
C LEU A 127 -4.92 -1.61 22.95
N TRP A 128 -4.62 -0.58 23.76
CA TRP A 128 -3.46 0.28 23.50
C TRP A 128 -2.15 -0.49 23.68
N TRP A 129 -2.06 -1.31 24.74
CA TRP A 129 -0.89 -2.14 24.99
C TRP A 129 -0.72 -3.18 23.88
N THR A 130 -1.75 -3.94 23.50
CA THR A 130 -1.63 -4.92 22.41
C THR A 130 -1.13 -4.28 21.10
N TYR A 131 -1.52 -3.04 20.83
CA TYR A 131 -1.07 -2.31 19.66
C TYR A 131 0.40 -1.85 19.78
N VAL A 132 0.80 -1.30 20.94
CA VAL A 132 2.19 -0.92 21.22
C VAL A 132 3.13 -2.12 21.17
N CYS A 133 2.76 -3.25 21.81
CA CYS A 133 3.43 -4.55 21.67
C CYS A 133 3.65 -4.91 20.20
N SER A 134 2.60 -4.80 19.39
CA SER A 134 2.66 -5.20 17.98
C SER A 134 3.63 -4.34 17.17
N LEU A 135 3.71 -3.02 17.44
CA LEU A 135 4.63 -2.12 16.75
C LEU A 135 6.09 -2.40 17.13
N VAL A 136 6.36 -2.60 18.43
CA VAL A 136 7.69 -2.96 18.93
C VAL A 136 8.12 -4.30 18.35
N PHE A 137 7.25 -5.30 18.37
CA PHE A 137 7.56 -6.62 17.81
C PHE A 137 7.83 -6.56 16.31
N LYS A 138 7.06 -5.80 15.53
CA LYS A 138 7.32 -5.62 14.09
C LYS A 138 8.69 -5.00 13.82
N ALA A 139 8.99 -3.89 14.49
CA ALA A 139 10.29 -3.24 14.36
C ALA A 139 11.44 -4.18 14.80
N GLY A 140 11.23 -4.94 15.88
CA GLY A 140 12.17 -5.94 16.36
C GLY A 140 12.41 -7.09 15.38
N VAL A 141 11.35 -7.66 14.79
CA VAL A 141 11.46 -8.71 13.76
C VAL A 141 12.20 -8.18 12.53
N ASP A 142 11.79 -7.02 12.00
CA ASP A 142 12.47 -6.45 10.83
C ASP A 142 13.96 -6.18 11.11
N ALA A 143 14.29 -5.62 12.28
CA ALA A 143 15.69 -5.37 12.67
C ALA A 143 16.48 -6.68 12.87
N THR A 144 15.88 -7.70 13.50
CA THR A 144 16.51 -9.00 13.72
C THR A 144 16.80 -9.69 12.39
N PHE A 145 15.86 -9.69 11.45
CA PHE A 145 16.09 -10.27 10.12
C PHE A 145 17.13 -9.50 9.32
N LEU A 146 17.15 -8.16 9.39
CA LEU A 146 18.22 -7.37 8.76
C LEU A 146 19.60 -7.68 9.35
N TYR A 147 19.67 -7.93 10.65
CA TYR A 147 20.90 -8.34 11.32
C TYR A 147 21.32 -9.77 10.93
N VAL A 148 20.40 -10.74 10.99
CA VAL A 148 20.66 -12.13 10.55
C VAL A 148 21.10 -12.15 9.09
N PHE A 149 20.43 -11.39 8.23
CA PHE A 149 20.79 -11.30 6.83
C PHE A 149 22.19 -10.71 6.63
N HIS A 150 22.56 -9.66 7.37
CA HIS A 150 23.92 -9.11 7.35
C HIS A 150 24.98 -10.09 7.87
N SER A 151 24.60 -10.93 8.85
CA SER A 151 25.48 -11.95 9.42
C SER A 151 25.75 -13.11 8.47
N ILE A 152 24.75 -13.52 7.69
CA ILE A 152 24.88 -14.61 6.71
C ILE A 152 25.49 -14.10 5.40
N TYR A 153 25.08 -12.91 4.95
CA TYR A 153 25.50 -12.29 3.70
C TYR A 153 26.17 -10.93 3.97
N PRO A 154 27.49 -10.93 4.21
CA PRO A 154 28.25 -9.71 4.51
C PRO A 154 28.04 -8.64 3.42
N ARG A 155 27.83 -7.39 3.83
CA ARG A 155 27.55 -6.23 2.95
C ARG A 155 26.25 -6.31 2.14
N TYR A 156 25.37 -7.27 2.39
CA TYR A 156 24.13 -7.46 1.61
C TYR A 156 24.35 -7.71 0.11
N THR A 157 25.54 -8.18 -0.26
CA THR A 157 25.94 -8.39 -1.67
C THR A 157 26.44 -9.80 -1.91
N LEU A 158 25.97 -10.42 -2.99
CA LEU A 158 26.46 -11.65 -3.57
C LEU A 158 27.59 -11.36 -4.56
N PRO A 159 28.76 -12.01 -4.40
CA PRO A 159 29.83 -11.95 -5.39
C PRO A 159 29.49 -12.79 -6.63
N ARG A 160 30.21 -12.57 -7.74
CA ARG A 160 30.07 -13.36 -8.98
C ARG A 160 30.65 -14.76 -8.86
N VAL A 161 31.76 -14.89 -8.13
CA VAL A 161 32.51 -16.13 -7.96
C VAL A 161 32.74 -16.38 -6.47
N VAL A 162 32.54 -17.62 -6.05
CA VAL A 162 32.84 -18.11 -4.69
C VAL A 162 33.79 -19.29 -4.76
N LYS A 163 34.69 -19.41 -3.78
CA LYS A 163 35.71 -20.47 -3.72
C LYS A 163 35.30 -21.53 -2.72
N CYS A 164 35.08 -22.76 -3.17
CA CYS A 164 34.59 -23.86 -2.35
C CYS A 164 35.69 -24.90 -2.08
N HIS A 165 35.77 -25.42 -0.86
CA HIS A 165 36.68 -26.53 -0.47
C HIS A 165 35.92 -27.68 0.22
N ALA A 166 34.58 -27.70 0.22
CA ALA A 166 33.84 -28.76 0.89
C ALA A 166 34.04 -30.14 0.24
N ASP A 167 34.06 -31.20 1.03
CA ASP A 167 34.03 -32.58 0.52
C ASP A 167 32.69 -32.83 -0.21
N PRO A 168 32.67 -33.46 -1.40
CA PRO A 168 33.71 -34.28 -2.04
C PRO A 168 34.58 -33.55 -3.08
N CYS A 169 34.71 -32.22 -3.03
CA CYS A 169 35.47 -31.48 -4.04
C CYS A 169 36.97 -31.83 -4.00
N PRO A 170 37.62 -32.03 -5.16
CA PRO A 170 38.99 -32.54 -5.20
C PRO A 170 40.05 -31.53 -4.74
N ASN A 171 39.77 -30.24 -4.90
CA ASN A 171 40.61 -29.09 -4.52
C ASN A 171 39.70 -27.89 -4.29
N VAL A 172 40.28 -26.71 -4.03
CA VAL A 172 39.52 -25.45 -4.08
C VAL A 172 38.98 -25.25 -5.51
N VAL A 173 37.67 -25.25 -5.66
CA VAL A 173 36.99 -25.03 -6.95
C VAL A 173 36.34 -23.65 -6.99
N ASP A 174 36.37 -23.01 -8.14
CA ASP A 174 35.65 -21.77 -8.38
C ASP A 174 34.22 -22.10 -8.80
N CYS A 175 33.25 -21.56 -8.05
CA CYS A 175 31.82 -21.72 -8.33
C CYS A 175 31.20 -20.37 -8.71
N PHE A 176 30.34 -20.39 -9.71
CA PHE A 176 29.77 -19.21 -10.36
C PHE A 176 28.31 -19.06 -9.97
N ILE A 177 27.98 -17.91 -9.38
CA ILE A 177 26.61 -17.57 -8.99
C ILE A 177 25.94 -16.85 -10.15
N SER A 178 24.76 -17.30 -10.55
CA SER A 178 23.97 -16.64 -11.59
C SER A 178 23.34 -15.33 -11.12
N LYS A 179 23.32 -14.31 -11.99
CA LYS A 179 22.58 -13.05 -11.80
C LYS A 179 22.86 -12.35 -10.45
N PRO A 180 24.12 -12.21 -10.01
CA PRO A 180 24.45 -11.67 -8.70
C PRO A 180 24.10 -10.18 -8.60
N GLU A 181 24.36 -9.38 -9.65
CA GLU A 181 24.04 -7.94 -9.68
C GLU A 181 22.55 -7.69 -9.50
N GLU A 182 21.75 -8.50 -10.19
CA GLU A 182 20.31 -8.45 -10.09
C GLU A 182 19.80 -8.84 -8.70
N LYS A 183 20.29 -9.96 -8.15
CA LYS A 183 19.97 -10.39 -6.78
C LYS A 183 20.38 -9.30 -5.76
N ASN A 184 21.50 -8.61 -6.00
CA ASN A 184 21.98 -7.51 -5.16
C ASN A 184 21.05 -6.30 -5.22
N ILE A 185 20.59 -5.92 -6.41
CA ILE A 185 19.64 -4.81 -6.57
C ILE A 185 18.33 -5.10 -5.84
N PHE A 186 17.77 -6.31 -6.01
CA PHE A 186 16.55 -6.68 -5.30
C PHE A 186 16.74 -6.77 -3.79
N THR A 187 17.87 -7.31 -3.34
CA THR A 187 18.23 -7.35 -1.93
C THR A 187 18.31 -5.94 -1.36
N LEU A 188 18.94 -5.00 -2.06
CA LEU A 188 19.00 -3.60 -1.67
C LEU A 188 17.60 -2.97 -1.56
N PHE A 189 16.70 -3.20 -2.53
CA PHE A 189 15.32 -2.72 -2.44
C PHE A 189 14.58 -3.28 -1.21
N MET A 190 14.75 -4.58 -0.92
CA MET A 190 14.13 -5.22 0.24
C MET A 190 14.71 -4.72 1.56
N VAL A 191 16.01 -4.44 1.63
CA VAL A 191 16.67 -3.85 2.79
C VAL A 191 16.21 -2.41 3.01
N ILE A 192 16.21 -1.56 1.97
CA ILE A 192 15.77 -0.16 2.06
C ILE A 192 14.30 -0.09 2.52
N THR A 193 13.43 -0.91 1.94
CA THR A 193 12.01 -0.94 2.33
C THR A 193 11.82 -1.45 3.76
N ALA A 194 12.61 -2.43 4.23
CA ALA A 194 12.61 -2.87 5.62
C ALA A 194 13.08 -1.75 6.58
N LEU A 195 14.12 -0.99 6.24
CA LEU A 195 14.56 0.16 7.03
C LEU A 195 13.48 1.24 7.12
N ILE A 196 12.79 1.53 6.01
CA ILE A 196 11.64 2.45 6.00
C ILE A 196 10.51 1.92 6.90
N CYS A 197 10.20 0.62 6.85
CA CYS A 197 9.22 0.00 7.74
C CYS A 197 9.59 0.15 9.23
N ILE A 198 10.86 -0.09 9.59
CA ILE A 198 11.35 0.11 10.95
C ILE A 198 11.16 1.56 11.37
N ALA A 199 11.61 2.52 10.55
CA ALA A 199 11.47 3.94 10.83
C ALA A 199 10.00 4.36 11.01
N LEU A 200 9.10 3.91 10.14
CA LEU A 200 7.66 4.21 10.24
C LEU A 200 7.03 3.61 11.50
N ASN A 201 7.39 2.37 11.87
CA ASN A 201 6.93 1.74 13.11
C ASN A 201 7.43 2.51 14.35
N LEU A 202 8.68 2.97 14.34
CA LEU A 202 9.26 3.78 15.44
C LEU A 202 8.61 5.16 15.53
N VAL A 203 8.36 5.84 14.40
CA VAL A 203 7.66 7.14 14.38
C VAL A 203 6.23 7.00 14.89
N GLU A 204 5.50 5.96 14.50
CA GLU A 204 4.15 5.72 15.02
C GLU A 204 4.17 5.40 16.53
N LEU A 205 5.13 4.61 16.99
CA LEU A 205 5.33 4.34 18.41
C LEU A 205 5.61 5.63 19.19
N ALA A 206 6.57 6.44 18.73
CA ALA A 206 6.93 7.70 19.34
C ALA A 206 5.74 8.68 19.40
N TYR A 207 4.93 8.74 18.34
CA TYR A 207 3.72 9.56 18.32
C TYR A 207 2.70 9.12 19.38
N LEU A 208 2.47 7.81 19.53
CA LEU A 208 1.50 7.28 20.49
C LEU A 208 1.95 7.48 21.93
N VAL A 209 3.24 7.26 22.21
CA VAL A 209 3.85 7.51 23.52
C VAL A 209 3.78 9.00 23.85
N SER A 210 4.20 9.87 22.92
CA SER A 210 4.15 11.33 23.10
C SER A 210 2.74 11.84 23.36
N LYS A 211 1.74 11.31 22.63
CA LYS A 211 0.33 11.65 22.86
C LYS A 211 -0.11 11.21 24.26
N ARG A 212 0.25 10.00 24.69
CA ARG A 212 -0.11 9.47 26.01
C ARG A 212 0.53 10.27 27.13
N CYS A 213 1.81 10.63 27.00
CA CYS A 213 2.53 11.47 27.96
C CYS A 213 1.86 12.84 28.10
N ARG A 214 1.48 13.49 27.00
CA ARG A 214 0.75 14.77 27.05
C ARG A 214 -0.60 14.66 27.75
N GLU A 215 -1.37 13.61 27.50
CA GLU A 215 -2.65 13.37 28.19
C GLU A 215 -2.45 13.13 29.70
N CYS A 216 -1.42 12.36 30.08
CA CYS A 216 -1.09 12.12 31.49
C CYS A 216 -0.59 13.38 32.19
N LEU A 217 0.22 14.21 31.51
CA LEU A 217 0.70 15.50 32.03
C LEU A 217 -0.46 16.49 32.20
N ALA A 218 -1.37 16.58 31.23
CA ALA A 218 -2.57 17.40 31.35
C ALA A 218 -3.48 16.93 32.51
N ALA A 219 -3.64 15.61 32.68
CA ALA A 219 -4.40 15.05 33.80
C ALA A 219 -3.70 15.29 35.16
N ARG A 220 -2.37 15.23 35.23
CA ARG A 220 -1.60 15.60 36.43
C ARG A 220 -1.72 17.08 36.74
N LYS A 221 -1.66 17.96 35.74
CA LYS A 221 -1.84 19.41 35.91
C LYS A 221 -3.24 19.75 36.42
N ALA A 222 -4.28 19.18 35.82
CA ALA A 222 -5.66 19.35 36.29
C ALA A 222 -5.88 18.79 37.71
N ARG A 223 -5.17 17.72 38.10
CA ARG A 223 -5.21 17.18 39.46
C ARG A 223 -4.43 18.06 40.46
N SER A 224 -3.35 18.71 40.02
CA SER A 224 -2.59 19.68 40.83
C SER A 224 -3.40 20.94 41.10
N GLU A 225 -4.07 21.50 40.08
CA GLU A 225 -4.97 22.66 40.23
C GLU A 225 -6.17 22.34 41.14
N ASN A 226 -6.71 21.12 41.04
CA ASN A 226 -7.79 20.67 41.92
C ASN A 226 -7.31 20.36 43.35
N LEU A 227 -6.03 19.98 43.53
CA LEU A 227 -5.43 19.80 44.85
C LEU A 227 -5.18 21.16 45.54
N ASP A 228 -4.76 22.19 44.79
CA ASP A 228 -4.63 23.57 45.27
C ASP A 228 -5.99 24.12 45.72
N HIS A 229 -7.03 23.97 44.89
CA HIS A 229 -8.39 24.36 45.27
C HIS A 229 -8.93 23.60 46.48
N ARG A 230 -8.52 22.33 46.67
CA ARG A 230 -8.92 21.54 47.85
C ARG A 230 -8.12 21.95 49.09
N LEU A 231 -6.88 22.41 48.95
CA LEU A 231 -6.08 22.96 50.05
C LEU A 231 -6.66 24.32 50.50
N ASP A 232 -7.04 25.18 49.56
CA ASP A 232 -7.75 26.44 49.83
C ASP A 232 -9.10 26.20 50.52
N TRP A 233 -9.86 25.19 50.07
CA TRP A 233 -11.11 24.77 50.73
C TRP A 233 -10.89 24.17 52.11
N VAL A 234 -9.80 23.45 52.36
CA VAL A 234 -9.49 22.91 53.70
C VAL A 234 -9.04 24.02 54.66
N THR A 235 -8.31 25.04 54.17
CA THR A 235 -8.02 26.24 54.97
C THR A 235 -9.27 27.10 55.25
N ALA A 236 -10.23 27.13 54.32
CA ALA A 236 -11.53 27.78 54.54
C ALA A 236 -12.50 26.95 55.40
N SER A 237 -12.40 25.61 55.36
CA SER A 237 -13.30 24.66 56.03
C SER A 237 -12.89 24.34 57.48
N SER A 238 -11.83 24.94 58.03
CA SER A 238 -11.59 24.91 59.49
C SER A 238 -12.60 25.75 60.29
N LYS A 239 -13.57 26.39 59.61
CA LYS A 239 -14.57 27.26 60.24
C LYS A 239 -15.98 26.71 60.39
N HIS A 240 -16.31 25.50 59.93
CA HIS A 240 -17.65 24.93 60.12
C HIS A 240 -17.56 23.48 60.60
N GLY A 241 -17.58 23.32 61.92
CA GLY A 241 -18.02 22.10 62.58
C GLY A 241 -19.55 22.07 62.68
N ASP A 242 -20.05 20.83 62.80
CA ASP A 242 -21.36 20.41 63.32
C ASP A 242 -22.56 20.38 62.35
N LEU A 243 -22.87 19.19 61.81
CA LEU A 243 -24.08 18.38 62.12
C LEU A 243 -24.22 17.13 61.22
N LEU A 244 -24.26 15.92 61.84
CA LEU A 244 -25.15 14.74 61.63
C LEU A 244 -25.58 14.30 60.20
N SER A 245 -25.80 13.03 59.81
CA SER A 245 -25.73 11.66 60.37
C SER A 245 -26.25 10.66 59.30
N GLY A 246 -25.76 9.40 59.30
CA GLY A 246 -26.42 8.14 58.82
C GLY A 246 -26.77 7.99 57.32
N ASP A 247 -26.83 6.83 56.64
CA ASP A 247 -26.71 5.39 56.91
C ASP A 247 -26.48 4.70 55.52
N LEU A 248 -25.56 3.73 55.35
CA LEU A 248 -25.63 2.26 55.50
C LEU A 248 -26.38 1.45 54.39
N ILE A 249 -25.57 0.73 53.60
CA ILE A 249 -25.67 -0.66 53.06
C ILE A 249 -27.06 -1.27 52.76
N PHE A 250 -27.24 -1.85 51.56
CA PHE A 250 -28.01 -3.10 51.40
C PHE A 250 -27.48 -4.01 50.27
N LEU A 251 -27.44 -5.31 50.58
CA LEU A 251 -26.96 -6.49 49.86
C LEU A 251 -28.16 -7.28 49.27
N GLY A 252 -27.90 -8.10 48.24
CA GLY A 252 -28.77 -9.23 47.82
C GLY A 252 -29.01 -9.28 46.30
N SER A 253 -29.07 -10.42 45.61
CA SER A 253 -28.94 -11.84 45.93
C SER A 253 -28.71 -12.63 44.62
N ASP A 254 -27.95 -13.72 44.68
CA ASP A 254 -27.76 -14.72 43.62
C ASP A 254 -28.87 -15.79 43.64
N VAL A 255 -29.37 -16.22 42.46
CA VAL A 255 -29.92 -17.58 42.19
C VAL A 255 -29.72 -17.97 40.70
N PRO A 256 -29.21 -19.18 40.34
CA PRO A 256 -29.03 -19.72 38.97
C PRO A 256 -30.09 -20.82 38.62
N PRO A 257 -29.95 -21.71 37.60
CA PRO A 257 -29.75 -21.65 36.12
C PRO A 257 -30.96 -22.33 35.36
N PRO A 258 -30.93 -22.75 34.06
CA PRO A 258 -30.27 -24.00 33.63
C PRO A 258 -29.65 -24.06 32.20
N LEU A 259 -28.80 -25.08 32.01
CA LEU A 259 -28.22 -25.67 30.78
C LEU A 259 -29.33 -26.39 29.95
N LEU A 260 -29.28 -26.76 28.66
CA LEU A 260 -28.27 -27.34 27.72
C LEU A 260 -28.95 -27.47 26.30
N PRO A 261 -28.53 -28.36 25.37
CA PRO A 261 -27.56 -28.29 24.23
C PRO A 261 -28.21 -27.86 22.86
N ASP A 262 -27.52 -27.59 21.73
CA ASP A 262 -26.93 -28.57 20.79
C ASP A 262 -26.04 -27.93 19.69
N HIS A 263 -25.17 -28.77 19.12
CA HIS A 263 -24.06 -28.56 18.17
C HIS A 263 -24.51 -28.84 16.69
N PRO A 264 -23.62 -29.15 15.71
CA PRO A 264 -22.67 -28.36 14.90
C PRO A 264 -22.95 -28.28 13.38
N GLN A 265 -22.06 -27.55 12.70
CA GLN A 265 -21.44 -27.84 11.37
C GLN A 265 -22.23 -27.57 10.08
N ASP A 266 -21.67 -26.69 9.25
CA ASP A 266 -21.35 -26.87 7.83
C ASP A 266 -20.79 -25.53 7.29
N HIS A 267 -19.75 -25.40 6.46
CA HIS A 267 -18.90 -26.35 5.79
C HIS A 267 -17.56 -25.65 5.47
N VAL A 268 -16.47 -26.28 5.90
CA VAL A 268 -15.14 -26.14 5.32
C VAL A 268 -15.11 -26.88 3.98
N LYS A 269 -14.70 -26.19 2.90
CA LYS A 269 -14.11 -26.70 1.64
C LYS A 269 -14.21 -25.56 0.59
N LYS A 270 -13.18 -25.04 -0.08
CA LYS A 270 -11.97 -25.64 -0.63
C LYS A 270 -10.85 -24.59 -0.77
N THR A 271 -9.64 -24.97 -0.41
CA THR A 271 -8.39 -24.49 -0.99
C THR A 271 -8.05 -25.31 -2.24
N MET A 272 -7.13 -24.76 -3.06
CA MET A 272 -6.45 -25.34 -4.23
C MET A 272 -7.15 -25.18 -5.59
N GLN A 273 -6.77 -24.12 -6.31
CA GLN A 273 -6.09 -24.27 -7.61
C GLN A 273 -5.30 -23.00 -7.90
N GLY A 274 -3.98 -23.15 -8.02
CA GLY A 274 -3.07 -22.09 -8.42
C GLY A 274 -3.21 -21.78 -9.91
N ARG A 275 -3.70 -20.58 -10.21
CA ARG A 275 -3.39 -19.80 -11.42
C ARG A 275 -3.54 -18.34 -11.01
N VAL A 276 -2.57 -17.49 -11.34
CA VAL A 276 -2.60 -16.05 -11.06
C VAL A 276 -3.77 -15.43 -11.82
N SER A 277 -4.94 -15.37 -11.18
CA SER A 277 -6.05 -14.53 -11.63
C SER A 277 -5.78 -13.12 -11.12
N MET A 278 -5.30 -12.25 -12.00
CA MET A 278 -5.40 -10.81 -11.78
C MET A 278 -6.88 -10.49 -11.66
N ASN A 279 -7.34 -10.10 -10.46
CA ASN A 279 -8.73 -9.70 -10.25
C ASN A 279 -9.03 -8.48 -11.12
N TRP A 280 -9.75 -8.66 -12.23
CA TRP A 280 -10.21 -7.59 -13.12
C TRP A 280 -10.97 -6.48 -12.38
N ALA A 281 -11.66 -6.83 -11.29
CA ALA A 281 -12.30 -5.88 -10.38
C ALA A 281 -11.29 -4.92 -9.72
N PHE A 282 -10.14 -5.42 -9.27
CA PHE A 282 -9.08 -4.60 -8.68
C PHE A 282 -8.49 -3.64 -9.71
N LEU A 283 -8.15 -4.13 -10.92
CA LEU A 283 -7.66 -3.26 -12.00
C LEU A 283 -8.70 -2.17 -12.33
N ARG A 284 -9.98 -2.52 -12.41
CA ARG A 284 -11.08 -1.57 -12.64
C ARG A 284 -11.20 -0.52 -11.53
N ASP A 285 -11.04 -0.90 -10.26
CA ASP A 285 -11.11 0.01 -9.12
C ASP A 285 -9.89 0.95 -9.07
N VAL A 286 -8.69 0.43 -9.38
CA VAL A 286 -7.47 1.21 -9.51
C VAL A 286 -7.57 2.22 -10.66
N LEU A 287 -8.08 1.80 -11.82
CA LEU A 287 -8.29 2.66 -12.98
C LEU A 287 -9.37 3.73 -12.72
N SER A 288 -10.48 3.37 -12.06
CA SER A 288 -11.60 4.30 -11.82
C SER A 288 -11.26 5.39 -10.80
N GLY A 289 -10.51 5.06 -9.75
CA GLY A 289 -10.17 6.01 -8.68
C GLY A 289 -9.16 7.09 -9.11
N VAL A 290 -8.19 6.74 -9.95
CA VAL A 290 -7.21 7.69 -10.50
C VAL A 290 -7.87 8.60 -11.55
N ASN A 291 -8.81 8.05 -12.30
CA ASN A 291 -9.48 8.73 -13.41
C ASN A 291 -10.49 9.78 -12.99
N LYS A 292 -11.17 9.62 -11.86
CA LYS A 292 -12.26 10.54 -11.44
C LYS A 292 -11.82 12.01 -11.37
N TYR A 293 -10.54 12.26 -11.10
CA TYR A 293 -9.96 13.59 -10.94
C TYR A 293 -9.04 14.03 -12.08
N SER A 294 -8.74 13.20 -13.08
CA SER A 294 -7.91 13.60 -14.22
C SER A 294 -8.71 14.42 -15.26
N THR A 295 -8.01 15.26 -16.02
CA THR A 295 -8.56 15.91 -17.24
C THR A 295 -9.17 14.87 -18.18
N ALA A 296 -10.19 15.22 -18.96
CA ALA A 296 -10.87 14.24 -19.84
C ALA A 296 -9.90 13.53 -20.81
N LEU A 297 -8.92 14.28 -21.33
CA LEU A 297 -7.87 13.74 -22.20
C LEU A 297 -6.85 12.88 -21.43
N GLY A 298 -6.34 13.34 -20.29
CA GLY A 298 -5.39 12.56 -19.47
C GLY A 298 -6.02 11.27 -18.93
N ARG A 299 -7.29 11.31 -18.54
CA ARG A 299 -8.06 10.18 -17.99
C ARG A 299 -8.07 8.96 -18.91
N ILE A 300 -8.47 9.18 -20.16
CA ILE A 300 -8.65 8.10 -21.14
C ILE A 300 -7.28 7.59 -21.58
N TRP A 301 -6.38 8.51 -21.96
CA TRP A 301 -5.08 8.13 -22.52
C TRP A 301 -4.11 7.55 -21.49
N LEU A 302 -4.03 8.07 -20.27
CA LEU A 302 -3.18 7.46 -19.22
C LEU A 302 -3.65 6.05 -18.87
N SER A 303 -4.96 5.83 -18.83
CA SER A 303 -5.53 4.51 -18.56
C SER A 303 -5.28 3.53 -19.69
N VAL A 304 -5.53 3.93 -20.94
CA VAL A 304 -5.32 3.09 -22.12
C VAL A 304 -3.84 2.72 -22.25
N VAL A 305 -2.92 3.68 -22.12
CA VAL A 305 -1.49 3.40 -22.21
C VAL A 305 -1.02 2.52 -21.06
N PHE A 306 -1.52 2.75 -19.84
CA PHE A 306 -1.19 1.89 -18.70
C PHE A 306 -1.69 0.44 -18.88
N ILE A 307 -2.95 0.25 -19.30
CA ILE A 307 -3.51 -1.08 -19.56
C ILE A 307 -2.74 -1.77 -20.68
N PHE A 308 -2.45 -1.04 -21.77
CA PHE A 308 -1.66 -1.56 -22.87
C PHE A 308 -0.28 -2.02 -22.40
N ARG A 309 0.41 -1.23 -21.56
CA ARG A 309 1.71 -1.63 -20.97
C ARG A 309 1.62 -2.87 -20.10
N VAL A 310 0.58 -2.98 -19.25
CA VAL A 310 0.36 -4.19 -18.44
C VAL A 310 0.09 -5.40 -19.35
N LEU A 311 -0.70 -5.23 -20.41
CA LEU A 311 -1.00 -6.30 -21.36
C LEU A 311 0.25 -6.76 -22.11
N VAL A 312 1.05 -5.84 -22.63
CA VAL A 312 2.33 -6.17 -23.29
C VAL A 312 3.26 -6.89 -22.31
N TYR A 313 3.34 -6.42 -21.06
CA TYR A 313 4.15 -7.08 -20.03
C TYR A 313 3.68 -8.52 -19.75
N VAL A 314 2.39 -8.72 -19.45
CA VAL A 314 1.86 -10.04 -19.05
C VAL A 314 1.81 -11.03 -20.21
N VAL A 315 1.38 -10.58 -21.39
CA VAL A 315 1.12 -11.47 -22.54
C VAL A 315 2.38 -11.73 -23.35
N ALA A 316 3.18 -10.71 -23.60
CA ALA A 316 4.33 -10.83 -24.49
C ALA A 316 5.65 -10.97 -23.73
N ALA A 317 5.81 -10.24 -22.62
CA ALA A 317 7.10 -10.19 -21.95
C ALA A 317 7.38 -11.41 -21.06
N GLU A 318 6.36 -12.00 -20.44
CA GLU A 318 6.58 -13.17 -19.60
C GLU A 318 6.99 -14.41 -20.41
N GLU A 319 6.43 -14.63 -21.60
CA GLU A 319 6.73 -15.83 -22.40
C GLU A 319 8.09 -15.74 -23.11
N VAL A 320 8.49 -14.54 -23.55
CA VAL A 320 9.67 -14.37 -24.41
C VAL A 320 10.98 -14.31 -23.62
N TRP A 321 10.91 -13.98 -22.33
CA TRP A 321 12.09 -13.84 -21.46
C TRP A 321 12.19 -14.91 -20.37
N ASP A 322 11.27 -15.88 -20.30
CA ASP A 322 11.28 -16.90 -19.23
C ASP A 322 12.53 -17.80 -19.29
N ASP A 323 12.93 -18.22 -20.49
CA ASP A 323 14.08 -19.12 -20.71
C ASP A 323 15.34 -18.39 -21.20
N GLU A 324 15.44 -17.08 -20.96
CA GLU A 324 16.52 -16.26 -21.54
C GLU A 324 17.93 -16.71 -21.13
N GLN A 325 18.12 -17.16 -19.89
CA GLN A 325 19.43 -17.65 -19.43
C GLN A 325 19.73 -19.06 -19.94
N LYS A 326 18.72 -19.94 -20.02
CA LYS A 326 18.90 -21.32 -20.50
C LYS A 326 19.22 -21.37 -21.99
N ASP A 327 18.61 -20.48 -22.77
CA ASP A 327 18.82 -20.39 -24.22
C ASP A 327 20.03 -19.51 -24.60
N PHE A 328 20.78 -18.98 -23.62
CA PHE A 328 22.01 -18.23 -23.87
C PHE A 328 23.19 -19.19 -24.00
N VAL A 329 23.58 -19.47 -25.25
CA VAL A 329 24.61 -20.47 -25.56
C VAL A 329 25.88 -19.78 -26.03
N CYS A 330 27.02 -20.11 -25.42
CA CYS A 330 28.34 -19.67 -25.85
C CYS A 330 29.10 -20.81 -26.55
N ASN A 331 29.95 -20.47 -27.52
CA ASN A 331 30.79 -21.44 -28.25
C ASN A 331 32.00 -21.91 -27.40
N THR A 332 31.72 -22.51 -26.25
CA THR A 332 32.72 -23.07 -25.34
C THR A 332 32.10 -24.14 -24.44
N LYS A 333 32.95 -25.04 -23.93
CA LYS A 333 32.58 -26.05 -22.92
C LYS A 333 33.07 -25.70 -21.52
N GLN A 334 33.66 -24.52 -21.34
CA GLN A 334 34.15 -24.08 -20.05
C GLN A 334 32.97 -23.80 -19.10
N PRO A 335 32.89 -24.47 -17.93
CA PRO A 335 31.86 -24.20 -16.93
C PRO A 335 31.93 -22.75 -16.45
N GLY A 336 30.77 -22.18 -16.10
CA GLY A 336 30.66 -20.79 -15.65
C GLY A 336 30.81 -19.70 -16.73
N CYS A 337 31.43 -19.97 -17.88
CA CYS A 337 31.59 -18.96 -18.94
C CYS A 337 30.23 -18.45 -19.48
N PRO A 338 29.22 -19.29 -19.80
CA PRO A 338 27.90 -18.80 -20.19
C PRO A 338 27.23 -17.93 -19.11
N ASN A 339 27.38 -18.28 -17.83
CA ASN A 339 26.81 -17.52 -16.71
C ASN A 339 27.43 -16.14 -16.58
N VAL A 340 28.77 -16.07 -16.58
CA VAL A 340 29.47 -14.79 -16.43
C VAL A 340 29.25 -13.89 -17.64
N CYS A 341 29.26 -14.46 -18.85
CA CYS A 341 28.94 -13.70 -20.06
C CYS A 341 27.50 -13.21 -20.08
N TYR A 342 26.55 -14.04 -19.64
CA TYR A 342 25.16 -13.63 -19.50
C TYR A 342 25.03 -12.43 -18.56
N ASP A 343 25.64 -12.48 -17.37
CA ASP A 343 25.57 -11.41 -16.38
C ASP A 343 26.26 -10.12 -16.85
N GLN A 344 27.28 -10.22 -17.69
CA GLN A 344 27.97 -9.07 -18.27
C GLN A 344 27.10 -8.31 -19.28
N PHE A 345 26.36 -9.03 -20.12
CA PHE A 345 25.48 -8.43 -21.13
C PHE A 345 24.07 -8.11 -20.60
N PHE A 346 23.60 -8.88 -19.61
CA PHE A 346 22.27 -8.77 -19.00
C PHE A 346 22.37 -8.66 -17.48
N PRO A 347 23.00 -7.60 -16.93
CA PRO A 347 23.16 -7.44 -15.49
C PRO A 347 21.83 -7.35 -14.74
N VAL A 348 20.76 -6.85 -15.39
CA VAL A 348 19.38 -6.89 -14.88
C VAL A 348 18.45 -7.15 -16.04
N SER A 349 17.66 -8.22 -16.03
CA SER A 349 16.82 -8.54 -17.20
C SER A 349 15.82 -7.43 -17.54
N HIS A 350 15.56 -7.27 -18.84
CA HIS A 350 14.70 -6.20 -19.38
C HIS A 350 13.30 -6.25 -18.75
N VAL A 351 12.70 -7.44 -18.74
CA VAL A 351 11.35 -7.66 -18.22
C VAL A 351 11.25 -7.28 -16.76
N ARG A 352 12.30 -7.53 -15.97
CA ARG A 352 12.29 -7.22 -14.55
C ARG A 352 12.44 -5.72 -14.29
N LEU A 353 13.22 -5.00 -15.09
CA LEU A 353 13.21 -3.53 -15.08
C LEU A 353 11.81 -2.98 -15.42
N TRP A 354 11.16 -3.52 -16.45
CA TRP A 354 9.80 -3.13 -16.81
C TRP A 354 8.78 -3.46 -15.71
N ALA A 355 8.92 -4.61 -15.05
CA ALA A 355 8.08 -5.02 -13.93
C ALA A 355 8.22 -4.03 -12.77
N LEU A 356 9.45 -3.74 -12.35
CA LEU A 356 9.75 -2.77 -11.30
C LEU A 356 9.21 -1.38 -11.63
N GLN A 357 9.39 -0.94 -12.87
CA GLN A 357 8.83 0.33 -13.35
C GLN A 357 7.31 0.35 -13.23
N LEU A 358 6.61 -0.67 -13.71
CA LEU A 358 5.15 -0.75 -13.64
C LEU A 358 4.65 -0.76 -12.20
N ILE A 359 5.29 -1.51 -11.30
CA ILE A 359 4.94 -1.53 -9.88
C ILE A 359 5.13 -0.13 -9.27
N LEU A 360 6.30 0.48 -9.47
CA LEU A 360 6.61 1.79 -8.89
C LEU A 360 5.73 2.93 -9.45
N VAL A 361 5.33 2.86 -10.71
CA VAL A 361 4.36 3.81 -11.32
C VAL A 361 2.94 3.58 -10.80
N THR A 362 2.60 2.34 -10.44
CA THR A 362 1.28 1.98 -9.90
C THR A 362 1.13 2.39 -8.42
N CYS A 363 2.20 2.34 -7.61
CA CYS A 363 2.14 2.69 -6.19
C CYS A 363 1.55 4.08 -5.89
N PRO A 364 1.96 5.18 -6.55
CA PRO A 364 1.36 6.51 -6.36
C PRO A 364 -0.11 6.58 -6.78
N SER A 365 -0.50 5.84 -7.83
CA SER A 365 -1.90 5.72 -8.24
C SER A 365 -2.73 5.13 -7.10
N LEU A 366 -2.28 4.00 -6.55
CA LEU A 366 -2.95 3.34 -5.41
C LEU A 366 -3.02 4.25 -4.19
N PHE A 367 -1.95 5.00 -3.92
CA PHE A 367 -1.93 5.96 -2.82
C PHE A 367 -3.00 7.04 -2.96
N VAL A 368 -3.17 7.61 -4.15
CA VAL A 368 -4.20 8.63 -4.41
C VAL A 368 -5.60 8.05 -4.26
N VAL A 369 -5.86 6.86 -4.82
CA VAL A 369 -7.16 6.18 -4.67
C VAL A 369 -7.48 5.92 -3.22
N MET A 370 -6.50 5.37 -2.48
CA MET A 370 -6.62 5.13 -1.04
C MET A 370 -6.86 6.42 -0.26
N HIS A 371 -6.17 7.51 -0.61
CA HIS A 371 -6.36 8.81 0.04
C HIS A 371 -7.75 9.39 -0.21
N VAL A 372 -8.30 9.25 -1.42
CA VAL A 372 -9.67 9.65 -1.75
C VAL A 372 -10.69 8.82 -0.98
N ALA A 373 -10.57 7.49 -1.03
CA ALA A 373 -11.45 6.57 -0.32
C ALA A 373 -11.43 6.85 1.20
N TYR A 374 -10.25 7.13 1.75
CA TYR A 374 -10.08 7.51 3.15
C TYR A 374 -10.82 8.81 3.50
N ARG A 375 -10.75 9.84 2.64
CA ARG A 375 -11.47 11.11 2.85
C ARG A 375 -12.98 10.92 2.81
N GLN A 376 -13.49 10.17 1.82
CA GLN A 376 -14.93 9.90 1.68
C GLN A 376 -15.47 9.13 2.90
N GLU A 377 -14.75 8.13 3.37
CA GLU A 377 -15.15 7.37 4.57
C GLU A 377 -15.16 8.26 5.83
N ARG A 378 -14.25 9.24 5.90
CA ARG A 378 -14.23 10.22 7.00
C ARG A 378 -15.44 11.15 6.96
N GLU A 379 -15.83 11.63 5.78
CA GLU A 379 -17.04 12.44 5.59
C GLU A 379 -18.31 11.64 5.94
N ARG A 380 -18.41 10.39 5.48
CA ARG A 380 -19.51 9.49 5.83
C ARG A 380 -19.66 9.31 7.34
N LYS A 381 -18.53 9.12 8.05
CA LYS A 381 -18.53 9.03 9.52
C LYS A 381 -18.92 10.35 10.19
N HIS A 382 -18.53 11.48 9.62
CA HIS A 382 -18.91 12.80 10.13
C HIS A 382 -20.42 13.04 10.03
N ARG A 383 -21.00 12.79 8.85
CA ARG A 383 -22.45 12.90 8.59
C ARG A 383 -23.27 11.96 9.47
N ARG A 384 -22.77 10.75 9.75
CA ARG A 384 -23.41 9.81 10.69
C ARG A 384 -23.47 10.33 12.13
N LYS A 385 -22.51 11.16 12.55
CA LYS A 385 -22.41 11.65 13.94
C LYS A 385 -23.17 12.95 14.17
N HIS A 386 -23.16 13.85 13.18
CA HIS A 386 -23.72 15.20 13.32
C HIS A 386 -25.04 15.37 12.52
N GLY A 387 -25.56 14.30 11.94
CA GLY A 387 -26.79 14.31 11.14
C GLY A 387 -26.57 14.71 9.67
N PRO A 388 -27.61 14.55 8.83
CA PRO A 388 -27.54 14.80 7.39
C PRO A 388 -27.31 16.28 7.03
N HIS A 389 -27.68 17.21 7.93
CA HIS A 389 -27.52 18.67 7.76
C HIS A 389 -26.20 19.23 8.31
N ALA A 390 -25.28 18.38 8.79
CA ALA A 390 -23.99 18.85 9.26
C ALA A 390 -23.14 19.41 8.11
N PRO A 391 -22.42 20.54 8.32
CA PRO A 391 -21.51 21.08 7.32
C PRO A 391 -20.44 20.05 6.92
N SER A 392 -20.11 20.01 5.63
CA SER A 392 -19.11 19.10 5.10
C SER A 392 -17.74 19.36 5.75
N LEU A 393 -16.99 18.30 6.04
CA LEU A 393 -15.66 18.41 6.64
C LEU A 393 -14.62 18.97 5.65
N TYR A 394 -14.89 18.82 4.36
CA TYR A 394 -14.12 19.38 3.26
C TYR A 394 -15.05 20.22 2.38
N ASP A 395 -14.67 21.46 2.12
CA ASP A 395 -15.40 22.34 1.20
C ASP A 395 -15.29 21.79 -0.23
N ASN A 396 -16.43 21.33 -0.77
CA ASN A 396 -16.59 20.76 -2.10
C ASN A 396 -15.72 19.49 -2.36
N PRO A 397 -16.20 18.27 -2.04
CA PRO A 397 -15.45 17.03 -2.26
C PRO A 397 -15.08 16.75 -3.73
N ASP A 398 -15.78 17.38 -4.68
CA ASP A 398 -15.55 17.21 -6.12
C ASP A 398 -14.57 18.23 -6.73
N LYS A 399 -14.23 19.34 -6.03
CA LYS A 399 -13.26 20.31 -6.54
C LYS A 399 -11.86 20.01 -6.00
N LYS A 400 -10.85 20.05 -6.88
CA LYS A 400 -9.42 19.87 -6.52
C LYS A 400 -8.92 21.02 -5.63
N ARG A 401 -9.31 21.07 -4.36
CA ARG A 401 -8.87 22.10 -3.40
C ARG A 401 -8.16 21.53 -2.19
N GLY A 402 -7.18 22.28 -1.69
CA GLY A 402 -6.38 21.94 -0.52
C GLY A 402 -5.51 20.69 -0.73
N GLY A 403 -5.44 19.83 0.28
CA GLY A 403 -4.51 18.70 0.30
C GLY A 403 -4.73 17.62 -0.78
N LEU A 404 -5.93 17.50 -1.38
CA LEU A 404 -6.18 16.49 -2.43
C LEU A 404 -5.47 16.86 -3.74
N TRP A 405 -5.43 18.15 -4.07
CA TRP A 405 -4.70 18.65 -5.24
C TRP A 405 -3.20 18.40 -5.10
N TRP A 406 -2.62 18.67 -3.92
CA TRP A 406 -1.21 18.41 -3.64
C TRP A 406 -0.83 16.93 -3.71
N THR A 407 -1.65 16.04 -3.13
CA THR A 407 -1.39 14.59 -3.24
C THR A 407 -1.45 14.11 -4.69
N TYR A 408 -2.37 14.65 -5.48
CA TYR A 408 -2.49 14.30 -6.89
C TYR A 408 -1.32 14.84 -7.71
N LEU A 409 -0.96 16.11 -7.55
CA LEU A 409 0.18 16.74 -8.21
C LEU A 409 1.49 16.00 -7.90
N LEU A 410 1.74 15.72 -6.61
CA LEU A 410 2.93 14.99 -6.19
C LEU A 410 2.96 13.57 -6.77
N SER A 411 1.80 12.91 -6.88
CA SER A 411 1.72 11.58 -7.50
C SER A 411 2.08 11.60 -9.00
N LEU A 412 1.66 12.64 -9.74
CA LEU A 412 1.98 12.78 -11.16
C LEU A 412 3.46 13.08 -11.37
N LEU A 413 4.02 13.97 -10.55
CA LEU A 413 5.45 14.27 -10.58
C LEU A 413 6.29 13.03 -10.25
N PHE A 414 5.90 12.28 -9.22
CA PHE A 414 6.60 11.05 -8.85
C PHE A 414 6.53 10.01 -9.96
N LYS A 415 5.38 9.82 -10.61
CA LYS A 415 5.25 8.91 -11.77
C LYS A 415 6.18 9.31 -12.91
N ALA A 416 6.17 10.59 -13.28
CA ALA A 416 7.05 11.11 -14.32
C ALA A 416 8.53 10.91 -13.94
N ALA A 417 8.91 11.18 -12.69
CA ALA A 417 10.27 10.96 -12.20
C ALA A 417 10.69 9.49 -12.22
N VAL A 418 9.80 8.57 -11.84
CA VAL A 418 10.04 7.11 -11.93
C VAL A 418 10.18 6.70 -13.39
N ASP A 419 9.25 7.04 -14.27
CA ASP A 419 9.34 6.66 -15.70
C ASP A 419 10.62 7.22 -16.35
N VAL A 420 10.98 8.48 -16.08
CA VAL A 420 12.23 9.10 -16.56
C VAL A 420 13.45 8.38 -15.98
N GLY A 421 13.44 8.08 -14.67
CA GLY A 421 14.53 7.37 -14.01
C GLY A 421 14.76 5.98 -14.61
N PHE A 422 13.69 5.21 -14.83
CA PHE A 422 13.80 3.88 -15.47
C PHE A 422 14.25 3.97 -16.92
N LEU A 423 13.74 4.92 -17.72
CA LEU A 423 14.23 5.11 -19.09
C LEU A 423 15.71 5.54 -19.11
N TYR A 424 16.14 6.37 -18.17
CA TYR A 424 17.54 6.77 -18.04
C TYR A 424 18.43 5.58 -17.67
N VAL A 425 18.02 4.79 -16.67
CA VAL A 425 18.70 3.56 -16.26
C VAL A 425 18.76 2.60 -17.46
N PHE A 426 17.65 2.37 -18.13
CA PHE A 426 17.58 1.50 -19.30
C PHE A 426 18.54 1.95 -20.41
N HIS A 427 18.57 3.24 -20.73
CA HIS A 427 19.48 3.79 -21.74
C HIS A 427 20.96 3.71 -21.32
N ARG A 428 21.26 3.76 -20.00
CA ARG A 428 22.62 3.64 -19.48
C ARG A 428 23.13 2.20 -19.48
N LEU A 429 22.24 1.24 -19.19
CA LEU A 429 22.55 -0.20 -19.18
C LEU A 429 22.57 -0.80 -20.60
N TYR A 430 21.61 -0.41 -21.45
CA TYR A 430 21.42 -0.94 -22.80
C TYR A 430 21.63 0.15 -23.85
N LYS A 431 22.89 0.36 -24.27
CA LYS A 431 23.23 1.34 -25.31
C LYS A 431 22.47 1.03 -26.62
N ASP A 432 21.82 2.06 -27.16
CA ASP A 432 21.08 2.07 -28.43
C ASP A 432 19.87 1.13 -28.55
N TYR A 433 19.35 0.59 -27.43
CA TYR A 433 18.22 -0.36 -27.43
C TYR A 433 18.42 -1.55 -28.39
N ASN A 434 19.67 -1.83 -28.75
CA ASN A 434 20.00 -2.79 -29.79
C ASN A 434 20.36 -4.13 -29.17
N MET A 435 19.62 -5.17 -29.54
CA MET A 435 19.89 -6.54 -29.14
C MET A 435 20.50 -7.28 -30.35
N PRO A 436 21.83 -7.39 -30.46
CA PRO A 436 22.45 -8.16 -31.54
C PRO A 436 22.17 -9.67 -31.36
N ARG A 437 22.30 -10.44 -32.44
CA ARG A 437 22.15 -11.92 -32.38
C ARG A 437 23.33 -12.61 -31.72
N VAL A 438 24.52 -12.03 -31.87
CA VAL A 438 25.79 -12.55 -31.37
C VAL A 438 26.48 -11.46 -30.59
N VAL A 439 27.04 -11.83 -29.44
CA VAL A 439 27.89 -10.97 -28.62
C VAL A 439 29.22 -11.67 -28.36
N ALA A 440 30.32 -10.93 -28.47
CA ALA A 440 31.67 -11.45 -28.21
C ALA A 440 32.02 -11.19 -26.73
N CYS A 441 32.32 -12.24 -25.98
CA CYS A 441 32.62 -12.18 -24.55
C CYS A 441 34.05 -12.63 -24.26
N SER A 442 34.79 -11.85 -23.48
CA SER A 442 36.18 -12.16 -23.05
C SER A 442 36.36 -12.14 -21.52
N GLU A 443 35.29 -12.36 -20.77
CA GLU A 443 35.30 -12.32 -19.30
C GLU A 443 35.79 -13.66 -18.72
N SER A 444 36.55 -13.64 -17.63
CA SER A 444 36.96 -14.88 -16.93
C SER A 444 35.72 -15.62 -16.39
N PRO A 445 35.58 -16.95 -16.56
CA PRO A 445 36.62 -17.95 -16.84
C PRO A 445 36.76 -18.33 -18.33
N CYS A 446 36.25 -17.54 -19.27
CA CYS A 446 36.28 -17.91 -20.69
C CYS A 446 37.74 -18.02 -21.21
N PRO A 447 38.08 -19.08 -21.96
CA PRO A 447 39.47 -19.37 -22.36
C PRO A 447 40.02 -18.41 -23.42
N HIS A 448 39.15 -17.79 -24.20
CA HIS A 448 39.44 -16.79 -25.22
C HIS A 448 38.16 -15.98 -25.46
N THR A 449 38.18 -15.05 -26.41
CA THR A 449 36.97 -14.35 -26.84
C THR A 449 36.00 -15.34 -27.50
N VAL A 450 34.90 -15.65 -26.83
CA VAL A 450 33.88 -16.60 -27.30
C VAL A 450 32.66 -15.87 -27.83
N ASP A 451 32.06 -16.44 -28.87
CA ASP A 451 30.78 -15.97 -29.39
C ASP A 451 29.63 -16.57 -28.58
N CYS A 452 28.76 -15.72 -28.06
CA CYS A 452 27.53 -16.11 -27.37
C CYS A 452 26.30 -15.64 -28.15
N TYR A 453 25.29 -16.51 -28.22
CA TYR A 453 24.09 -16.32 -29.02
C TYR A 453 22.91 -15.96 -28.11
N ILE A 454 22.21 -14.86 -28.45
CA ILE A 454 21.04 -14.39 -27.72
C ILE A 454 19.77 -14.96 -28.38
N SER A 455 18.87 -15.52 -27.57
CA SER A 455 17.59 -16.04 -28.03
C SER A 455 16.59 -14.93 -28.41
N ARG A 456 15.91 -15.11 -29.55
CA ARG A 456 14.82 -14.26 -30.07
C ARG A 456 15.09 -12.73 -30.00
N PRO A 457 16.25 -12.23 -30.47
CA PRO A 457 16.64 -10.84 -30.24
C PRO A 457 15.77 -9.84 -30.99
N THR A 458 15.23 -10.19 -32.17
CA THR A 458 14.33 -9.34 -32.92
C THR A 458 13.00 -9.13 -32.21
N GLU A 459 12.45 -10.19 -31.62
CA GLU A 459 11.20 -10.15 -30.85
C GLU A 459 11.38 -9.31 -29.58
N LYS A 460 12.43 -9.57 -28.80
CA LYS A 460 12.80 -8.78 -27.61
C LYS A 460 13.01 -7.30 -27.94
N LYS A 461 13.64 -7.00 -29.08
CA LYS A 461 13.87 -5.62 -29.55
C LYS A 461 12.55 -4.90 -29.88
N ILE A 462 11.64 -5.55 -30.60
CA ILE A 462 10.33 -4.98 -30.94
C ILE A 462 9.54 -4.65 -29.67
N PHE A 463 9.45 -5.57 -28.73
CA PHE A 463 8.76 -5.35 -27.46
C PHE A 463 9.42 -4.25 -26.62
N THR A 464 10.75 -4.18 -26.61
CA THR A 464 11.48 -3.10 -25.95
C THR A 464 11.10 -1.73 -26.53
N TYR A 465 11.00 -1.59 -27.86
CA TYR A 465 10.54 -0.33 -28.46
C TYR A 465 9.12 0.04 -28.08
N PHE A 466 8.18 -0.91 -28.07
CA PHE A 466 6.81 -0.64 -27.63
C PHE A 466 6.76 -0.16 -26.17
N MET A 467 7.53 -0.79 -25.27
CA MET A 467 7.59 -0.41 -23.86
C MET A 467 8.23 0.97 -23.65
N VAL A 468 9.31 1.27 -24.38
CA VAL A 468 9.96 2.60 -24.34
C VAL A 468 9.05 3.69 -24.90
N ALA A 469 8.45 3.46 -26.08
CA ALA A 469 7.57 4.44 -26.73
C ALA A 469 6.35 4.78 -25.86
N THR A 470 5.74 3.76 -25.25
CA THR A 470 4.60 3.95 -24.34
C THR A 470 5.01 4.61 -23.03
N ALA A 471 6.21 4.34 -22.49
CA ALA A 471 6.75 5.05 -21.34
C ALA A 471 6.99 6.54 -21.64
N VAL A 472 7.57 6.87 -22.80
CA VAL A 472 7.73 8.26 -23.24
C VAL A 472 6.37 8.96 -23.38
N LEU A 473 5.38 8.29 -23.98
CA LEU A 473 4.01 8.82 -24.08
C LEU A 473 3.39 9.05 -22.70
N CYS A 474 3.57 8.12 -21.75
CA CYS A 474 3.15 8.30 -20.35
C CYS A 474 3.79 9.52 -19.70
N ILE A 475 5.10 9.73 -19.89
CA ILE A 475 5.81 10.91 -19.36
C ILE A 475 5.21 12.19 -19.92
N LEU A 476 5.02 12.27 -21.24
CA LEU A 476 4.44 13.45 -21.89
C LEU A 476 3.02 13.72 -21.38
N LEU A 477 2.18 12.70 -21.27
CA LEU A 477 0.81 12.84 -20.75
C LEU A 477 0.80 13.31 -19.28
N ASN A 478 1.67 12.74 -18.43
CA ASN A 478 1.80 13.15 -17.03
C ASN A 478 2.29 14.61 -16.92
N LEU A 479 3.28 15.03 -17.72
CA LEU A 479 3.80 16.40 -17.74
C LEU A 479 2.76 17.40 -18.26
N CYS A 480 2.01 17.05 -19.30
CA CYS A 480 0.90 17.86 -19.82
C CYS A 480 -0.22 18.04 -18.78
N GLU A 481 -0.52 17.00 -18.00
CA GLU A 481 -1.50 17.12 -16.93
C GLU A 481 -0.99 18.00 -15.76
N VAL A 482 0.29 17.86 -15.40
CA VAL A 482 0.94 18.73 -14.42
C VAL A 482 0.91 20.19 -14.89
N SER A 483 1.30 20.47 -16.13
CA SER A 483 1.32 21.83 -16.68
C SER A 483 -0.08 22.45 -16.76
N TYR A 484 -1.10 21.67 -17.14
CA TYR A 484 -2.50 22.11 -17.12
C TYR A 484 -2.96 22.48 -15.69
N LEU A 485 -2.65 21.64 -14.69
CA LEU A 485 -3.04 21.88 -13.30
C LEU A 485 -2.38 23.11 -12.70
N VAL A 486 -1.09 23.29 -12.96
CA VAL A 486 -0.31 24.44 -12.51
C VAL A 486 -0.80 25.69 -13.24
N GLY A 487 -0.96 25.63 -14.57
CA GLY A 487 -1.43 26.74 -15.40
C GLY A 487 -2.82 27.24 -14.99
N LYS A 488 -3.78 26.34 -14.78
CA LYS A 488 -5.12 26.69 -14.28
C LYS A 488 -5.04 27.38 -12.92
N ARG A 489 -4.16 26.91 -12.02
CA ARG A 489 -4.00 27.49 -10.69
C ARG A 489 -3.36 28.87 -10.74
N CYS A 490 -2.33 29.05 -11.59
CA CYS A 490 -1.72 30.35 -11.84
C CYS A 490 -2.75 31.34 -12.41
N LEU A 491 -3.59 30.91 -13.36
CA LEU A 491 -4.65 31.76 -13.93
C LEU A 491 -5.71 32.15 -12.89
N GLU A 492 -6.09 31.26 -11.97
CA GLU A 492 -6.97 31.60 -10.84
C GLU A 492 -6.33 32.59 -9.85
N ILE A 493 -5.00 32.59 -9.70
CA ILE A 493 -4.27 33.49 -8.80
C ILE A 493 -3.98 34.85 -9.46
N LEU A 494 -3.67 34.87 -10.75
CA LEU A 494 -3.36 36.08 -11.53
C LEU A 494 -4.60 36.74 -12.16
N GLY A 495 -5.74 36.05 -12.22
CA GLY A 495 -6.99 36.62 -12.74
C GLY A 495 -7.48 37.82 -11.92
N PRO A 496 -8.10 38.84 -12.53
CA PRO A 496 -8.62 39.99 -11.79
C PRO A 496 -9.61 39.51 -10.73
N ARG A 497 -9.38 39.87 -9.45
CA ARG A 497 -10.43 39.78 -8.43
C ARG A 497 -11.64 40.56 -8.96
N PRO A 498 -12.85 39.98 -9.04
CA PRO A 498 -14.04 40.81 -9.20
C PRO A 498 -14.04 41.78 -8.03
N ARG A 499 -13.93 43.10 -8.31
CA ARG A 499 -14.11 44.13 -7.30
C ARG A 499 -15.40 43.82 -6.57
N GLY A 500 -15.30 43.65 -5.25
CA GLY A 500 -16.43 43.34 -4.40
C GLY A 500 -17.57 44.31 -4.69
N SER A 501 -18.76 43.76 -4.95
CA SER A 501 -19.99 44.51 -4.82
C SER A 501 -20.04 45.00 -3.37
N ARG A 502 -19.91 46.31 -3.25
CA ARG A 502 -19.97 47.09 -2.02
C ARG A 502 -21.25 46.69 -1.28
N ARG A 503 -21.12 46.01 -0.13
CA ARG A 503 -22.22 45.92 0.85
C ARG A 503 -22.71 47.34 1.09
N ARG A 504 -23.96 47.64 0.73
CA ARG A 504 -24.65 48.82 1.27
C ARG A 504 -24.81 48.60 2.78
N PRO A 505 -24.47 49.57 3.64
CA PRO A 505 -24.84 49.52 5.04
C PRO A 505 -26.35 49.76 5.13
N HIS A 506 -27.08 48.83 5.75
CA HIS A 506 -28.43 49.11 6.25
C HIS A 506 -28.33 50.07 7.43
N LEU A 507 -29.00 51.22 7.34
CA LEU A 507 -29.36 52.09 8.45
C LEU A 507 -30.91 52.07 8.57
N PRO A 508 -31.49 52.23 9.77
CA PRO A 508 -32.84 51.75 10.09
C PRO A 508 -33.89 52.85 9.97
N GLU A 509 -35.11 52.49 9.56
CA GLU A 509 -36.31 53.33 9.76
C GLU A 509 -37.55 52.47 10.05
N THR A 510 -38.05 52.64 11.28
CA THR A 510 -39.44 52.90 11.70
C THR A 510 -40.63 52.13 11.07
N CYS A 511 -41.43 51.52 11.96
CA CYS A 511 -42.84 51.13 11.78
C CYS A 511 -43.80 52.36 11.86
N PRO A 512 -45.15 52.21 11.77
CA PRO A 512 -46.05 51.53 10.80
C PRO A 512 -47.15 52.54 10.28
N PRO A 513 -48.31 52.15 9.67
CA PRO A 513 -49.49 51.69 10.44
C PRO A 513 -50.40 50.63 9.77
N TYR A 514 -51.37 50.16 10.57
CA TYR A 514 -52.35 49.09 10.41
C TYR A 514 -53.47 49.31 9.36
N ALA A 515 -54.03 48.23 8.79
CA ALA A 515 -55.47 48.09 8.51
C ALA A 515 -55.92 46.62 8.20
N LEU A 516 -56.88 46.15 9.01
CA LEU A 516 -57.95 45.12 8.92
C LEU A 516 -57.97 43.95 7.88
N SER A 517 -58.28 42.75 8.41
CA SER A 517 -58.88 41.53 7.78
C SER A 517 -60.40 41.72 7.46
N PRO A 518 -61.18 40.84 6.76
CA PRO A 518 -61.29 39.36 6.99
C PRO A 518 -61.77 38.41 5.83
N GLY A 519 -61.69 37.07 6.07
CA GLY A 519 -62.51 35.97 5.48
C GLY A 519 -62.07 35.36 4.12
N GLU A 520 -62.31 34.09 3.76
CA GLU A 520 -62.90 32.88 4.37
C GLU A 520 -62.54 31.65 3.48
N HIS A 521 -62.15 30.52 4.10
CA HIS A 521 -62.39 29.08 3.77
C HIS A 521 -62.05 28.38 2.39
N PRO A 522 -62.06 27.01 2.31
CA PRO A 522 -61.08 26.16 1.60
C PRO A 522 -61.70 25.21 0.52
N GLN A 523 -60.90 24.44 -0.25
CA GLN A 523 -61.32 23.10 -0.74
C GLN A 523 -60.23 22.31 -1.49
N ASP A 524 -60.36 20.99 -1.33
CA ASP A 524 -59.58 19.83 -1.79
C ASP A 524 -59.48 19.60 -3.31
N GLY A 525 -58.57 18.70 -3.72
CA GLY A 525 -58.72 17.94 -4.98
C GLY A 525 -57.47 17.18 -5.49
N ASN A 526 -57.45 15.85 -5.29
CA ASN A 526 -56.47 14.86 -5.79
C ASN A 526 -56.47 14.64 -7.31
N SER A 527 -55.32 14.24 -7.90
CA SER A 527 -55.09 13.18 -8.93
C SER A 527 -53.68 13.35 -9.58
N VAL A 528 -52.71 12.42 -9.48
CA VAL A 528 -52.52 11.08 -10.08
C VAL A 528 -52.23 11.09 -11.61
N LEU A 529 -50.96 10.81 -11.94
CA LEU A 529 -50.40 9.92 -12.99
C LEU A 529 -50.82 10.10 -14.48
N MET A 530 -49.87 10.45 -15.37
CA MET A 530 -49.45 9.58 -16.50
C MET A 530 -48.26 10.13 -17.31
N LYS A 531 -47.58 9.18 -17.94
CA LYS A 531 -46.31 9.21 -18.69
C LYS A 531 -46.61 8.81 -20.15
N ALA A 532 -46.03 9.51 -21.13
CA ALA A 532 -45.79 9.09 -22.52
C ALA A 532 -44.76 10.07 -23.12
N GLU A 533 -43.52 9.71 -23.50
CA GLU A 533 -43.05 8.92 -24.65
C GLU A 533 -43.52 9.50 -26.00
N MET A 534 -42.70 10.33 -26.67
CA MET A 534 -41.70 10.04 -27.72
C MET A 534 -42.33 9.64 -29.07
N THR A 535 -42.24 10.52 -30.06
CA THR A 535 -42.20 10.15 -31.48
C THR A 535 -41.23 11.05 -32.25
N THR A 536 -40.49 10.39 -33.13
CA THR A 536 -39.39 10.85 -33.98
C THR A 536 -39.80 10.85 -35.44
N VAL A 537 -39.19 11.77 -36.20
CA VAL A 537 -38.78 11.68 -37.62
C VAL A 537 -39.86 11.93 -38.69
N ASP A 538 -39.59 12.93 -39.54
CA ASP A 538 -39.46 12.66 -40.98
C ASP A 538 -38.51 13.64 -41.71
N ALA A 539 -37.73 13.07 -42.63
CA ALA A 539 -36.89 13.71 -43.66
C ALA A 539 -37.79 14.08 -44.87
N GLY A 540 -37.45 14.91 -45.87
CA GLY A 540 -36.28 15.62 -46.37
C GLY A 540 -36.68 16.17 -47.76
N GLY A 541 -35.91 17.13 -48.33
CA GLY A 541 -36.16 17.59 -49.72
C GLY A 541 -35.33 18.81 -50.14
N PHE A 542 -34.42 18.59 -51.07
CA PHE A 542 -33.55 19.51 -51.84
C PHE A 542 -34.31 20.57 -52.67
N PRO A 543 -33.65 21.53 -53.37
CA PRO A 543 -32.21 21.70 -53.59
C PRO A 543 -31.54 22.95 -53.01
#